data_AF-A0A7S1F0B7-F1
#
_entry.id   AF-A0A7S1F0B7-F1
#
_cell.length_a   1.000
_cell.length_b   1.000
_cell.length_c   1.000
_cell.angle_alpha   90.00
_cell.angle_beta   90.00
_cell.angle_gamma   90.00
#
_symmetry.space_group_name_H-M   'P 1'
#
loop_
_entity.id
_entity.type
_entity.pdbx_description
1 polymer ?
#
loop_
_entity_poly.entity_id
_entity_poly.type
_entity_poly.pdbx_seq_one_letter_code
_entity_poly.pdbx_strand_id
1 'polypeptide(L)'
;MAQVCSTSVPPFTLCCVQKYIHVSMTVVLQLLSYVALATIPLTSGARAFLGQSDTIANAWAALNFSLGCGEGSQDVQSIQVVLTPMWRSMPQDSEGQVEIRSLRYMASRYFSQTSSLRLRGFDPAGFVEQFVWDKDEISKRVPSFASVDLSNSRFTFDDAVVYVAVLQDIIFGLSDDVLDRVFGQRAAANKDLSSAEVVQLLDKYVLHWMAGDAFDGECFHPPGQQNNLCFEVPMKNELQALVRAQVKALDHTRNHNVRKFGHSVMELTYSRNDAQAISTGISKNFAWFYQSDCAQMKNRLVRLDVGRIGRVPLSKFYGASEFFGESEHYLDAQGVLDYAVSAREPYVVIPNYMLAASNCIVATSDYQICCANPCEGILGDIEQVVRASEATVNEMITIISDMLDVDTFEDKPLKLSDSLKDRLRAMGEMHEGQIRLHSRLFAQWLHYVFPRECPFPHKSGSINMVSAMEYTGVVEVQLEEKAHLLAAAAGMPDKRLDNEVLDWMNQWDDHEEFLAGYRSPSGFSFRHIILVVGGVLVVLIGAGGWRSQSQQRETISASSKSLWV
;
A
#
# COMPACT_ATOMS: atom_id res chain seq x y z
N MET A 1 7.02 65.59 94.47
CA MET A 1 5.98 64.54 94.62
C MET A 1 5.43 64.21 93.25
N ALA A 2 5.06 62.94 93.03
CA ALA A 2 4.70 62.21 91.80
C ALA A 2 3.78 62.96 90.80
N GLN A 3 3.58 62.58 89.52
CA GLN A 3 3.35 61.23 88.97
C GLN A 3 3.27 61.26 87.41
N VAL A 4 4.00 60.34 86.74
CA VAL A 4 3.61 59.37 85.67
C VAL A 4 2.98 59.83 84.31
N CYS A 5 3.78 59.64 83.23
CA CYS A 5 3.61 58.81 81.99
C CYS A 5 2.19 58.55 81.37
N SER A 6 1.92 58.40 80.06
CA SER A 6 2.72 58.04 78.86
C SER A 6 1.94 58.20 77.51
N THR A 7 2.65 58.55 76.42
CA THR A 7 2.56 58.18 74.95
C THR A 7 1.29 58.37 74.08
N SER A 8 1.35 58.37 72.73
CA SER A 8 1.96 59.27 71.70
C SER A 8 1.76 58.68 70.26
N VAL A 9 1.79 59.54 69.21
CA VAL A 9 2.09 59.35 67.74
C VAL A 9 0.99 58.87 66.72
N PRO A 10 1.08 59.13 65.37
CA PRO A 10 0.17 59.99 64.58
C PRO A 10 -0.32 59.33 63.21
N PRO A 11 -0.87 60.05 62.19
CA PRO A 11 -1.56 59.44 61.05
C PRO A 11 -0.72 59.34 59.75
N PHE A 12 -0.71 58.17 59.10
CA PHE A 12 -0.26 58.01 57.70
C PHE A 12 -0.95 56.77 57.09
N THR A 13 -1.95 56.93 56.22
CA THR A 13 -2.43 55.87 55.28
C THR A 13 -3.51 56.41 54.33
N LEU A 14 -3.14 57.30 53.40
CA LEU A 14 -4.00 57.62 52.24
C LEU A 14 -3.24 57.77 50.91
N CYS A 15 -1.94 57.44 50.87
CA CYS A 15 -1.12 57.52 49.66
C CYS A 15 -0.83 56.16 48.99
N CYS A 16 -1.25 55.03 49.58
CA CYS A 16 -0.93 53.69 49.04
C CYS A 16 -1.97 53.13 48.05
N VAL A 17 -3.24 53.54 48.11
CA VAL A 17 -4.31 52.89 47.31
C VAL A 17 -4.30 53.35 45.86
N GLN A 18 -3.90 54.59 45.58
CA GLN A 18 -3.91 55.14 44.20
C GLN A 18 -2.69 54.75 43.37
N LYS A 19 -1.56 54.39 44.02
CA LYS A 19 -0.39 53.81 43.34
C LYS A 19 -0.60 52.34 42.94
N TYR A 20 -1.36 51.56 43.72
CA TYR A 20 -1.58 50.13 43.44
C TYR A 20 -2.46 49.89 42.21
N ILE A 21 -3.43 50.78 41.93
CA ILE A 21 -4.33 50.65 40.77
C ILE A 21 -3.60 51.02 39.47
N HIS A 22 -2.79 52.08 39.47
CA HIS A 22 -2.01 52.47 38.28
C HIS A 22 -0.87 51.50 37.95
N VAL A 23 -0.21 50.91 38.95
CA VAL A 23 0.83 49.89 38.74
C VAL A 23 0.23 48.57 38.25
N SER A 24 -0.95 48.17 38.74
CA SER A 24 -1.61 46.96 38.23
C SER A 24 -2.06 47.09 36.78
N MET A 25 -2.59 48.26 36.37
CA MET A 25 -3.07 48.46 35.01
C MET A 25 -1.94 48.53 33.97
N THR A 26 -0.78 49.10 34.35
CA THR A 26 0.41 49.15 33.49
C THR A 26 1.11 47.79 33.39
N VAL A 27 1.16 47.01 34.47
CA VAL A 27 1.68 45.63 34.43
C VAL A 27 0.78 44.72 33.60
N VAL A 28 -0.55 44.86 33.67
CA VAL A 28 -1.49 44.10 32.84
C VAL A 28 -1.39 44.50 31.36
N LEU A 29 -1.26 45.79 31.04
CA LEU A 29 -1.05 46.25 29.66
C LEU A 29 0.32 45.83 29.09
N GLN A 30 1.37 45.78 29.91
CA GLN A 30 2.69 45.26 29.51
C GLN A 30 2.71 43.74 29.36
N LEU A 31 1.97 43.01 30.19
CA LEU A 31 1.80 41.56 30.04
C LEU A 31 0.95 41.22 28.80
N LEU A 32 -0.10 41.99 28.50
CA LEU A 32 -0.89 41.82 27.28
C LEU A 32 -0.11 42.17 26.01
N SER A 33 0.78 43.16 26.05
CA SER A 33 1.67 43.44 24.91
C SER A 33 2.77 42.39 24.76
N TYR A 34 3.30 41.83 25.85
CA TYR A 34 4.23 40.68 25.81
C TYR A 34 3.56 39.41 25.29
N VAL A 35 2.30 39.14 25.64
CA VAL A 35 1.53 38.00 25.10
C VAL A 35 1.16 38.24 23.64
N ALA A 36 0.82 39.47 23.22
CA ALA A 36 0.59 39.81 21.82
C ALA A 36 1.86 39.71 20.96
N LEU A 37 3.03 40.08 21.48
CA LEU A 37 4.33 39.92 20.80
C LEU A 37 4.85 38.47 20.82
N ALA A 38 4.50 37.67 21.83
CA ALA A 38 4.82 36.24 21.88
C ALA A 38 3.82 35.35 21.09
N THR A 39 2.71 35.90 20.61
CA THR A 39 1.73 35.22 19.75
C THR A 39 1.77 35.65 18.29
N ILE A 40 2.60 36.63 17.93
CA ILE A 40 3.01 36.84 16.54
C ILE A 40 4.17 35.86 16.31
N PRO A 41 4.01 34.81 15.47
CA PRO A 41 5.14 33.98 15.10
C PRO A 41 6.14 34.88 14.37
N LEU A 42 7.29 35.16 15.01
CA LEU A 42 8.47 35.63 14.30
C LEU A 42 8.69 34.69 13.12
N THR A 43 8.79 35.27 11.93
CA THR A 43 8.74 34.65 10.60
C THR A 43 9.96 33.78 10.26
N SER A 44 10.50 33.02 11.23
CA SER A 44 11.49 31.98 11.00
C SER A 44 10.88 30.74 10.32
N GLY A 45 9.59 30.47 10.51
CA GLY A 45 8.88 29.37 9.85
C GLY A 45 8.60 29.63 8.36
N ALA A 46 8.36 30.89 7.96
CA ALA A 46 7.99 31.20 6.58
C ALA A 46 9.14 30.98 5.59
N ARG A 47 10.39 31.32 5.94
CA ARG A 47 11.55 31.06 5.06
C ARG A 47 11.91 29.58 4.97
N ALA A 48 11.76 28.82 6.07
CA ALA A 48 11.99 27.38 6.06
C ALA A 48 10.90 26.64 5.27
N PHE A 49 9.64 27.04 5.43
CA PHE A 49 8.50 26.50 4.68
C PHE A 49 8.56 26.84 3.19
N LEU A 50 8.89 28.09 2.83
CA LEU A 50 9.09 28.50 1.43
C LEU A 50 10.30 27.78 0.81
N GLY A 51 11.42 27.67 1.54
CA GLY A 51 12.59 26.92 1.08
C GLY A 51 12.30 25.42 0.86
N GLN A 52 11.48 24.81 1.72
CA GLN A 52 11.07 23.41 1.56
C GLN A 52 10.11 23.22 0.38
N SER A 53 9.13 24.12 0.22
CA SER A 53 8.23 24.14 -0.94
C SER A 53 9.01 24.29 -2.26
N ASP A 54 10.00 25.19 -2.31
CA ASP A 54 10.85 25.38 -3.48
C ASP A 54 11.72 24.14 -3.74
N THR A 55 12.24 23.47 -2.71
CA THR A 55 13.03 22.24 -2.89
C THR A 55 12.19 21.08 -3.44
N ILE A 56 10.95 20.92 -2.97
CA ILE A 56 10.02 19.88 -3.44
C ILE A 56 9.67 20.16 -4.91
N ALA A 57 9.22 21.37 -5.23
CA ALA A 57 8.85 21.74 -6.60
C ALA A 57 10.02 21.57 -7.58
N ASN A 58 11.23 21.97 -7.19
CA ASN A 58 12.42 21.81 -8.02
C ASN A 58 12.81 20.33 -8.22
N ALA A 59 12.64 19.49 -7.20
CA ALA A 59 12.92 18.06 -7.29
C ALA A 59 11.93 17.34 -8.23
N TRP A 60 10.63 17.64 -8.12
CA TRP A 60 9.60 17.09 -9.03
C TRP A 60 9.73 17.61 -10.46
N ALA A 61 10.11 18.88 -10.64
CA ALA A 61 10.43 19.41 -11.97
C ALA A 61 11.66 18.73 -12.58
N ALA A 62 12.69 18.45 -11.78
CA ALA A 62 13.87 17.71 -12.23
C ALA A 62 13.55 16.25 -12.57
N LEU A 63 12.65 15.60 -11.81
CA LEU A 63 12.14 14.27 -12.14
C LEU A 63 11.40 14.25 -13.46
N ASN A 64 10.48 15.19 -13.66
CA ASN A 64 9.74 15.30 -14.91
C ASN A 64 10.69 15.58 -16.10
N PHE A 65 11.69 16.45 -15.91
CA PHE A 65 12.73 16.67 -16.92
C PHE A 65 13.54 15.40 -17.22
N SER A 66 13.81 14.56 -16.22
CA SER A 66 14.53 13.29 -16.40
C SER A 66 13.78 12.26 -17.25
N LEU A 67 12.46 12.44 -17.45
CA LEU A 67 11.64 11.62 -18.35
C LEU A 67 11.71 12.13 -19.81
N GLY A 68 12.11 13.39 -20.02
CA GLY A 68 12.06 14.09 -21.31
C GLY A 68 13.18 13.76 -22.30
N CYS A 69 14.07 12.82 -22.01
CA CYS A 69 15.20 12.44 -22.88
C CYS A 69 14.93 11.21 -23.79
N GLY A 70 13.69 10.71 -23.87
CA GLY A 70 13.31 9.55 -24.70
C GLY A 70 11.87 9.60 -25.25
N GLU A 71 11.36 8.49 -25.81
CA GLU A 71 9.97 8.30 -26.30
C GLU A 71 8.87 8.44 -25.20
N GLY A 72 9.13 9.18 -24.11
CA GLY A 72 8.33 9.20 -22.87
C GLY A 72 6.97 9.91 -22.94
N SER A 73 6.59 10.56 -24.04
CA SER A 73 5.30 11.30 -24.10
C SER A 73 4.06 10.42 -24.24
N GLN A 74 4.18 9.24 -24.87
CA GLN A 74 3.07 8.29 -25.00
C GLN A 74 2.87 7.46 -23.73
N ASP A 75 3.95 7.10 -23.04
CA ASP A 75 3.90 6.34 -21.78
C ASP A 75 3.20 7.15 -20.67
N VAL A 76 3.49 8.45 -20.53
CA VAL A 76 2.87 9.32 -19.51
C VAL A 76 1.36 9.46 -19.69
N GLN A 77 0.87 9.56 -20.92
CA GLN A 77 -0.58 9.62 -21.18
C GLN A 77 -1.28 8.32 -20.80
N SER A 78 -0.66 7.17 -21.08
CA SER A 78 -1.21 5.87 -20.71
C SER A 78 -1.29 5.70 -19.18
N ILE A 79 -0.27 6.17 -18.46
CA ILE A 79 -0.25 6.19 -16.99
C ILE A 79 -1.41 7.05 -16.46
N GLN A 80 -1.59 8.25 -17.03
CA GLN A 80 -2.65 9.16 -16.61
C GLN A 80 -4.05 8.54 -16.74
N VAL A 81 -4.31 7.79 -17.81
CA VAL A 81 -5.60 7.11 -18.03
C VAL A 81 -5.88 6.09 -16.93
N VAL A 82 -4.89 5.26 -16.59
CA VAL A 82 -5.04 4.22 -15.55
C VAL A 82 -5.16 4.83 -14.15
N LEU A 83 -4.40 5.88 -13.84
CA LEU A 83 -4.43 6.52 -12.52
C LEU A 83 -5.68 7.38 -12.28
N THR A 84 -6.34 7.87 -13.33
CA THR A 84 -7.50 8.78 -13.18
C THR A 84 -8.62 8.24 -12.29
N PRO A 85 -9.14 7.00 -12.49
CA PRO A 85 -10.19 6.47 -11.61
C PRO A 85 -9.70 6.29 -10.16
N MET A 86 -8.47 5.80 -9.97
CA MET A 86 -7.85 5.65 -8.64
C MET A 86 -7.69 6.99 -7.92
N TRP A 87 -7.32 8.05 -8.64
CA TRP A 87 -7.17 9.39 -8.08
C TRP A 87 -8.51 9.94 -7.58
N ARG A 88 -9.56 9.80 -8.40
CA ARG A 88 -10.90 10.31 -8.08
C ARG A 88 -11.54 9.59 -6.90
N SER A 89 -11.19 8.33 -6.66
CA SER A 89 -11.64 7.56 -5.50
C SER A 89 -10.70 7.70 -4.28
N MET A 90 -9.58 8.42 -4.39
CA MET A 90 -8.62 8.53 -3.30
C MET A 90 -9.09 9.55 -2.25
N PRO A 91 -8.87 9.32 -0.94
CA PRO A 91 -9.08 10.34 0.07
C PRO A 91 -8.14 11.51 -0.18
N GLN A 92 -8.72 12.68 -0.41
CA GLN A 92 -7.99 13.89 -0.73
C GLN A 92 -8.10 14.96 0.35
N ASP A 93 -7.05 15.73 0.36
CA ASP A 93 -6.92 17.13 0.69
C ASP A 93 -8.14 18.06 0.56
N SER A 94 -8.18 19.18 1.30
CA SER A 94 -9.03 20.31 0.88
C SER A 94 -8.52 20.97 -0.40
N GLU A 95 -7.23 20.78 -0.72
CA GLU A 95 -6.58 21.25 -1.94
C GLU A 95 -6.55 20.18 -3.04
N GLY A 96 -7.22 19.03 -2.82
CA GLY A 96 -7.23 17.92 -3.78
C GLY A 96 -5.91 17.13 -3.84
N GLN A 97 -5.08 17.21 -2.80
CA GLN A 97 -3.77 16.55 -2.73
C GLN A 97 -3.83 15.28 -1.87
N VAL A 98 -2.86 14.38 -2.04
CA VAL A 98 -2.75 13.14 -1.28
C VAL A 98 -1.43 13.05 -0.51
N GLU A 99 -1.38 12.19 0.52
CA GLU A 99 -0.16 11.87 1.25
C GLU A 99 0.64 10.73 0.59
N ILE A 100 1.89 10.54 1.03
CA ILE A 100 2.81 9.53 0.45
C ILE A 100 2.25 8.11 0.51
N ARG A 101 1.47 7.77 1.55
CA ARG A 101 0.84 6.45 1.68
C ARG A 101 -0.13 6.20 0.52
N SER A 102 -1.03 7.14 0.26
CA SER A 102 -1.96 7.07 -0.87
C SER A 102 -1.23 7.04 -2.21
N LEU A 103 -0.15 7.82 -2.35
CA LEU A 103 0.66 7.84 -3.56
C LEU A 103 1.33 6.47 -3.83
N ARG A 104 1.95 5.86 -2.82
CA ARG A 104 2.55 4.51 -2.92
C ARG A 104 1.50 3.44 -3.15
N TYR A 105 0.35 3.53 -2.47
CA TYR A 105 -0.76 2.62 -2.67
C TYR A 105 -1.28 2.66 -4.13
N MET A 106 -1.43 3.86 -4.70
CA MET A 106 -1.77 4.01 -6.13
C MET A 106 -0.71 3.44 -7.06
N ALA A 107 0.57 3.69 -6.78
CA ALA A 107 1.65 3.12 -7.58
C ALA A 107 1.64 1.58 -7.52
N SER A 108 1.48 1.00 -6.33
CA SER A 108 1.35 -0.45 -6.12
C SER A 108 0.23 -1.04 -6.98
N ARG A 109 -0.95 -0.42 -6.94
CA ARG A 109 -2.11 -0.85 -7.74
C ARG A 109 -1.89 -0.68 -9.24
N TYR A 110 -1.28 0.42 -9.68
CA TYR A 110 -0.94 0.63 -11.09
C TYR A 110 -0.04 -0.51 -11.63
N PHE A 111 1.03 -0.85 -10.91
CA PHE A 111 1.96 -1.89 -11.32
C PHE A 111 1.36 -3.30 -11.24
N SER A 112 0.50 -3.56 -10.26
CA SER A 112 -0.29 -4.79 -10.16
C SER A 112 -1.23 -4.96 -11.37
N GLN A 113 -1.94 -3.90 -11.76
CA GLN A 113 -2.90 -3.92 -12.88
C GLN A 113 -2.24 -4.02 -14.25
N THR A 114 -1.20 -3.23 -14.50
CA THR A 114 -0.61 -3.09 -15.84
C THR A 114 0.42 -4.15 -16.15
N SER A 115 1.16 -4.61 -15.13
CA SER A 115 2.36 -5.42 -15.31
C SER A 115 2.46 -6.59 -14.33
N SER A 116 1.42 -6.88 -13.53
CA SER A 116 1.44 -7.89 -12.46
C SER A 116 2.69 -7.81 -11.56
N LEU A 117 3.15 -6.58 -11.35
CA LEU A 117 4.33 -6.25 -10.58
C LEU A 117 3.92 -5.92 -9.15
N ARG A 118 4.53 -6.61 -8.18
CA ARG A 118 4.48 -6.25 -6.76
C ARG A 118 5.74 -5.47 -6.42
N LEU A 119 5.60 -4.21 -6.04
CA LEU A 119 6.71 -3.40 -5.55
C LEU A 119 6.99 -3.74 -4.09
N ARG A 120 8.26 -4.05 -3.77
CA ARG A 120 8.63 -4.34 -2.37
C ARG A 120 8.45 -3.09 -1.52
N GLY A 121 7.86 -3.23 -0.34
CA GLY A 121 7.63 -2.10 0.57
C GLY A 121 6.43 -1.19 0.26
N PHE A 122 5.71 -1.44 -0.83
CA PHE A 122 4.53 -0.67 -1.22
C PHE A 122 3.22 -1.39 -0.86
N ASP A 123 3.30 -2.62 -0.35
CA ASP A 123 2.14 -3.38 0.09
C ASP A 123 1.53 -2.74 1.35
N PRO A 124 0.23 -2.40 1.36
CA PRO A 124 -0.43 -1.89 2.56
C PRO A 124 -0.47 -2.91 3.71
N ALA A 125 -0.38 -4.21 3.44
CA ALA A 125 -0.24 -5.26 4.46
C ALA A 125 1.19 -5.37 5.03
N GLY A 126 2.18 -4.70 4.43
CA GLY A 126 3.54 -4.63 4.93
C GLY A 126 3.78 -3.42 5.84
N PHE A 127 4.85 -3.44 6.62
CA PHE A 127 5.35 -2.24 7.30
C PHE A 127 5.90 -1.25 6.25
N VAL A 128 5.03 -0.35 5.76
CA VAL A 128 5.35 0.71 4.77
C VAL A 128 6.57 1.57 5.19
N GLU A 129 6.91 1.57 6.48
CA GLU A 129 7.99 2.38 7.05
C GLU A 129 9.39 1.76 6.94
N GLN A 130 9.53 0.46 6.62
CA GLN A 130 10.84 -0.21 6.62
C GLN A 130 11.56 -0.22 5.25
N PHE A 131 10.86 0.03 4.15
CA PHE A 131 11.41 -0.07 2.80
C PHE A 131 11.22 1.26 2.05
N VAL A 132 12.33 1.97 1.82
CA VAL A 132 12.37 3.26 1.12
C VAL A 132 13.31 3.17 -0.10
N TRP A 133 13.32 2.01 -0.77
CA TRP A 133 14.15 1.82 -1.96
C TRP A 133 13.76 2.81 -3.06
N ASP A 134 12.48 3.18 -3.14
CA ASP A 134 11.99 4.19 -4.09
C ASP A 134 12.74 5.50 -3.95
N LYS A 135 12.89 6.02 -2.72
CA LYS A 135 13.64 7.26 -2.49
C LYS A 135 15.11 7.08 -2.85
N ASP A 136 15.72 5.96 -2.49
CA ASP A 136 17.12 5.69 -2.75
C ASP A 136 17.42 5.60 -4.25
N GLU A 137 16.63 4.81 -5.00
CA GLU A 137 16.78 4.65 -6.45
C GLU A 137 16.43 5.94 -7.21
N ILE A 138 15.35 6.63 -6.82
CA ILE A 138 15.01 7.92 -7.42
C ILE A 138 16.14 8.94 -7.17
N SER A 139 16.77 8.91 -6.00
CA SER A 139 17.88 9.82 -5.66
C SER A 139 19.16 9.53 -6.46
N LYS A 140 19.41 8.28 -6.86
CA LYS A 140 20.53 7.95 -7.76
C LYS A 140 20.34 8.61 -9.14
N ARG A 141 19.10 8.69 -9.61
CA ARG A 141 18.75 9.33 -10.88
C ARG A 141 18.69 10.85 -10.77
N VAL A 142 18.05 11.35 -9.71
CA VAL A 142 17.84 12.78 -9.45
C VAL A 142 18.34 13.10 -8.04
N PRO A 143 19.63 13.49 -7.89
CA PRO A 143 20.24 13.70 -6.57
C PRO A 143 19.52 14.71 -5.68
N SER A 144 18.82 15.69 -6.25
CA SER A 144 18.00 16.65 -5.49
C SER A 144 16.81 16.01 -4.77
N PHE A 145 16.38 14.82 -5.20
CA PHE A 145 15.29 14.09 -4.56
C PHE A 145 15.67 13.52 -3.18
N ALA A 146 16.97 13.32 -2.92
CA ALA A 146 17.45 12.81 -1.62
C ALA A 146 17.02 13.69 -0.44
N SER A 147 16.99 15.01 -0.65
CA SER A 147 16.58 16.00 0.37
C SER A 147 15.07 16.17 0.50
N VAL A 148 14.25 15.52 -0.35
CA VAL A 148 12.78 15.63 -0.27
C VAL A 148 12.28 14.86 0.95
N ASP A 149 11.53 15.55 1.82
CA ASP A 149 10.77 14.93 2.90
C ASP A 149 9.43 14.43 2.37
N LEU A 150 9.35 13.15 2.02
CA LEU A 150 8.13 12.53 1.49
C LEU A 150 7.04 12.38 2.56
N SER A 151 7.40 12.22 3.83
CA SER A 151 6.47 11.84 4.90
C SER A 151 5.45 12.92 5.20
N ASN A 152 5.87 14.20 5.17
CA ASN A 152 4.99 15.34 5.44
C ASN A 152 4.54 16.07 4.17
N SER A 153 4.95 15.59 2.99
CA SER A 153 4.60 16.21 1.72
C SER A 153 3.16 15.92 1.32
N ARG A 154 2.68 16.75 0.41
CA ARG A 154 1.40 16.60 -0.27
C ARG A 154 1.64 16.56 -1.76
N PHE A 155 0.94 15.68 -2.45
CA PHE A 155 1.18 15.36 -3.85
C PHE A 155 -0.08 15.66 -4.65
N THR A 156 0.11 16.25 -5.81
CA THR A 156 -0.92 16.48 -6.82
C THR A 156 -1.07 15.26 -7.73
N PHE A 157 -2.07 15.29 -8.61
CA PHE A 157 -2.24 14.24 -9.60
C PHE A 157 -1.06 14.17 -10.58
N ASP A 158 -0.50 15.32 -10.95
CA ASP A 158 0.66 15.39 -11.85
C ASP A 158 1.90 14.77 -11.17
N ASP A 159 2.09 15.02 -9.87
CA ASP A 159 3.16 14.36 -9.09
C ASP A 159 2.97 12.84 -9.09
N ALA A 160 1.72 12.35 -8.97
CA ALA A 160 1.44 10.92 -9.02
C ALA A 160 1.77 10.28 -10.37
N VAL A 161 1.45 10.97 -11.47
CA VAL A 161 1.79 10.53 -12.83
C VAL A 161 3.32 10.50 -13.02
N VAL A 162 4.02 11.56 -12.60
CA VAL A 162 5.49 11.63 -12.66
C VAL A 162 6.13 10.54 -11.80
N TYR A 163 5.62 10.31 -10.59
CA TYR A 163 6.12 9.29 -9.68
C TYR A 163 6.05 7.89 -10.31
N VAL A 164 4.89 7.52 -10.84
CA VAL A 164 4.70 6.23 -11.51
C VAL A 164 5.55 6.11 -12.77
N ALA A 165 5.66 7.18 -13.57
CA ALA A 165 6.50 7.18 -14.77
C ALA A 165 7.98 6.97 -14.45
N VAL A 166 8.49 7.64 -13.39
CA VAL A 166 9.87 7.46 -12.93
C VAL A 166 10.09 6.05 -12.41
N LEU A 167 9.19 5.52 -11.58
CA LEU A 167 9.29 4.14 -11.10
C LEU A 167 9.28 3.14 -12.25
N GLN A 168 8.43 3.36 -13.26
CA GLN A 168 8.36 2.51 -14.45
C GLN A 168 9.69 2.52 -15.22
N ASP A 169 10.28 3.70 -15.38
CA ASP A 169 11.57 3.83 -16.06
C ASP A 169 12.73 3.26 -15.24
N ILE A 170 12.69 3.34 -13.90
CA ILE A 170 13.65 2.64 -13.03
C ILE A 170 13.50 1.13 -13.22
N ILE A 171 12.31 0.58 -12.98
CA ILE A 171 12.04 -0.86 -13.01
C ILE A 171 12.41 -1.50 -14.34
N PHE A 172 12.06 -0.86 -15.46
CA PHE A 172 12.30 -1.41 -16.80
C PHE A 172 13.61 -0.91 -17.44
N GLY A 173 14.15 0.22 -16.98
CA GLY A 173 15.45 0.76 -17.41
C GLY A 173 16.65 0.08 -16.75
N LEU A 174 16.46 -0.61 -15.61
CA LEU A 174 17.44 -1.48 -14.94
C LEU A 174 17.92 -2.68 -15.80
N SER A 175 17.47 -2.80 -17.05
CA SER A 175 17.99 -3.78 -18.00
C SER A 175 19.49 -3.59 -18.29
N ASP A 176 20.03 -2.37 -18.13
CA ASP A 176 21.44 -2.09 -18.45
C ASP A 176 22.44 -2.82 -17.54
N ASP A 177 22.21 -2.92 -16.22
CA ASP A 177 23.18 -3.57 -15.32
C ASP A 177 23.31 -5.08 -15.56
N VAL A 178 22.18 -5.75 -15.84
CA VAL A 178 22.18 -7.18 -16.17
C VAL A 178 22.74 -7.38 -17.58
N LEU A 179 22.39 -6.53 -18.54
CA LEU A 179 22.98 -6.57 -19.86
C LEU A 179 24.49 -6.35 -19.80
N ASP A 180 24.99 -5.38 -19.04
CA ASP A 180 26.42 -5.12 -18.87
C ASP A 180 27.16 -6.33 -18.32
N ARG A 181 26.58 -7.01 -17.32
CA ARG A 181 27.11 -8.28 -16.81
C ARG A 181 27.16 -9.37 -17.89
N VAL A 182 26.10 -9.54 -18.67
CA VAL A 182 26.01 -10.60 -19.69
C VAL A 182 26.83 -10.30 -20.94
N PHE A 183 26.91 -9.03 -21.36
CA PHE A 183 27.81 -8.58 -22.42
C PHE A 183 29.28 -8.70 -22.00
N GLY A 184 29.60 -8.52 -20.71
CA GLY A 184 30.97 -8.60 -20.19
C GLY A 184 31.94 -7.72 -20.98
N GLN A 185 33.15 -8.22 -21.29
CA GLN A 185 34.12 -7.48 -22.13
C GLN A 185 33.71 -7.34 -23.61
N ARG A 186 32.70 -8.07 -24.10
CA ARG A 186 32.20 -7.87 -25.48
C ARG A 186 31.48 -6.53 -25.64
N ALA A 187 30.97 -5.94 -24.55
CA ALA A 187 30.43 -4.57 -24.53
C ALA A 187 31.45 -3.53 -25.02
N ALA A 188 32.74 -3.74 -24.75
CA ALA A 188 33.80 -2.79 -25.12
C ALA A 188 34.09 -2.73 -26.63
N ALA A 189 33.58 -3.69 -27.41
CA ALA A 189 33.92 -3.80 -28.83
C ALA A 189 33.03 -2.97 -29.76
N ASN A 190 31.90 -2.39 -29.31
CA ASN A 190 30.90 -1.70 -30.14
C ASN A 190 30.58 -2.46 -31.45
N LYS A 191 30.65 -3.79 -31.39
CA LYS A 191 30.50 -4.66 -32.54
C LYS A 191 29.07 -5.15 -32.60
N ASP A 192 28.44 -4.90 -33.74
CA ASP A 192 27.18 -5.47 -34.14
C ASP A 192 27.16 -7.01 -33.98
N LEU A 193 26.09 -7.52 -33.37
CA LEU A 193 25.85 -8.94 -33.14
C LEU A 193 25.09 -9.54 -34.32
N SER A 194 25.40 -10.79 -34.66
CA SER A 194 24.53 -11.61 -35.52
C SER A 194 23.26 -12.04 -34.78
N SER A 195 22.26 -12.51 -35.53
CA SER A 195 21.01 -13.05 -34.95
C SER A 195 21.25 -14.18 -33.95
N ALA A 196 22.21 -15.07 -34.21
CA ALA A 196 22.55 -16.15 -33.28
C ALA A 196 23.21 -15.62 -32.00
N GLU A 197 24.08 -14.62 -32.12
CA GLU A 197 24.76 -14.02 -30.98
C GLU A 197 23.80 -13.23 -30.08
N VAL A 198 22.88 -12.44 -30.64
CA VAL A 198 21.91 -11.67 -29.84
C VAL A 198 20.93 -12.61 -29.13
N VAL A 199 20.48 -13.70 -29.75
CA VAL A 199 19.62 -14.69 -29.10
C VAL A 199 20.34 -15.36 -27.94
N GLN A 200 21.58 -15.82 -28.13
CA GLN A 200 22.35 -16.45 -27.05
C GLN A 200 22.62 -15.49 -25.89
N LEU A 201 22.88 -14.21 -26.20
CA LEU A 201 23.06 -13.17 -25.20
C LEU A 201 21.76 -12.95 -24.41
N LEU A 202 20.62 -12.81 -25.11
CA LEU A 202 19.33 -12.56 -24.48
C LEU A 202 18.80 -13.77 -23.70
N ASP A 203 19.10 -15.00 -24.14
CA ASP A 203 18.81 -16.22 -23.38
C ASP A 203 19.50 -16.17 -22.01
N LYS A 204 20.76 -15.71 -21.94
CA LYS A 204 21.48 -15.53 -20.68
C LYS A 204 20.94 -14.36 -19.87
N TYR A 205 20.60 -13.25 -20.53
CA TYR A 205 20.01 -12.08 -19.90
C TYR A 205 18.76 -12.44 -19.12
N VAL A 206 17.81 -13.15 -19.74
CA VAL A 206 16.53 -13.50 -19.10
C VAL A 206 16.77 -14.30 -17.82
N LEU A 207 17.70 -15.26 -17.84
CA LEU A 207 18.00 -16.09 -16.67
C LEU A 207 18.64 -15.28 -15.52
N HIS A 208 19.59 -14.40 -15.83
CA HIS A 208 20.18 -13.51 -14.82
C HIS A 208 19.19 -12.48 -14.30
N TRP A 209 18.30 -11.98 -15.16
CA TRP A 209 17.28 -11.01 -14.76
C TRP A 209 16.23 -11.65 -13.83
N MET A 210 15.78 -12.88 -14.15
CA MET A 210 14.75 -13.57 -13.36
C MET A 210 15.22 -13.95 -11.96
N ALA A 211 16.44 -14.47 -11.83
CA ALA A 211 16.98 -15.04 -10.60
C ALA A 211 18.02 -14.16 -9.90
N GLY A 212 18.46 -13.07 -10.54
CA GLY A 212 19.49 -12.18 -9.98
C GLY A 212 20.78 -12.94 -9.64
N ASP A 213 21.28 -12.73 -8.43
CA ASP A 213 22.52 -13.35 -7.94
C ASP A 213 22.37 -14.86 -7.64
N ALA A 214 21.14 -15.39 -7.67
CA ALA A 214 20.90 -16.80 -7.47
C ALA A 214 21.18 -17.65 -8.72
N PHE A 215 21.37 -17.04 -9.89
CA PHE A 215 21.77 -17.77 -11.11
C PHE A 215 23.28 -17.70 -11.31
N ASP A 216 23.94 -18.86 -11.35
CA ASP A 216 25.39 -18.95 -11.55
C ASP A 216 25.82 -19.05 -13.02
N GLY A 217 24.85 -19.10 -13.95
CA GLY A 217 25.06 -19.33 -15.37
C GLY A 217 24.60 -20.71 -15.86
N GLU A 218 24.35 -21.65 -14.95
CA GLU A 218 23.87 -23.01 -15.26
C GLU A 218 22.52 -23.31 -14.60
N CYS A 219 22.35 -22.99 -13.31
CA CYS A 219 21.16 -23.30 -12.53
C CYS A 219 20.88 -22.26 -11.44
N PHE A 220 19.75 -22.41 -10.76
CA PHE A 220 19.36 -21.55 -9.65
C PHE A 220 19.81 -22.15 -8.31
N HIS A 221 20.50 -21.33 -7.52
CA HIS A 221 20.95 -21.66 -6.17
C HIS A 221 20.13 -20.85 -5.15
N PRO A 222 19.36 -21.49 -4.27
CA PRO A 222 18.70 -20.76 -3.20
C PRO A 222 19.75 -20.19 -2.25
N PRO A 223 19.56 -19.00 -1.70
CA PRO A 223 20.51 -18.43 -0.75
C PRO A 223 20.51 -19.18 0.59
N GLY A 224 21.47 -18.85 1.45
CA GLY A 224 21.57 -19.44 2.79
C GLY A 224 22.17 -20.85 2.79
N GLN A 225 21.65 -21.73 3.67
CA GLN A 225 22.22 -23.07 3.89
C GLN A 225 22.05 -24.03 2.71
N GLN A 226 21.17 -23.69 1.76
CA GLN A 226 20.89 -24.50 0.58
C GLN A 226 21.64 -24.02 -0.68
N ASN A 227 22.61 -23.11 -0.58
CA ASN A 227 23.32 -22.55 -1.74
C ASN A 227 24.14 -23.55 -2.58
N ASN A 228 24.27 -24.80 -2.12
CA ASN A 228 24.93 -25.87 -2.86
C ASN A 228 23.92 -26.68 -3.70
N LEU A 229 22.63 -26.40 -3.59
CA LEU A 229 21.58 -27.05 -4.38
C LEU A 229 21.38 -26.31 -5.68
N CYS A 230 21.39 -27.06 -6.78
CA CYS A 230 21.27 -26.58 -8.14
C CYS A 230 19.89 -26.98 -8.66
N PHE A 231 18.98 -26.01 -8.74
CA PHE A 231 17.62 -26.22 -9.24
C PHE A 231 17.55 -25.96 -10.74
N GLU A 232 16.89 -26.87 -11.46
CA GLU A 232 16.65 -26.71 -12.88
C GLU A 232 15.84 -25.44 -13.16
N VAL A 233 16.21 -24.72 -14.22
CA VAL A 233 15.51 -23.53 -14.68
C VAL A 233 14.09 -23.92 -15.11
N PRO A 234 13.04 -23.44 -14.43
CA PRO A 234 11.66 -23.70 -14.84
C PRO A 234 11.40 -23.09 -16.22
N MET A 235 10.60 -23.78 -17.03
CA MET A 235 10.14 -23.27 -18.33
C MET A 235 11.27 -22.85 -19.30
N LYS A 236 12.45 -23.47 -19.20
CA LYS A 236 13.64 -23.07 -19.97
C LYS A 236 13.38 -22.97 -21.47
N ASN A 237 12.60 -23.90 -22.04
CA ASN A 237 12.31 -23.93 -23.47
C ASN A 237 11.37 -22.78 -23.88
N GLU A 238 10.38 -22.49 -23.05
CA GLU A 238 9.40 -21.43 -23.23
C GLU A 238 10.05 -20.06 -23.09
N LEU A 239 10.98 -19.89 -22.14
CA LEU A 239 11.79 -18.68 -21.98
C LEU A 239 12.65 -18.41 -23.22
N GLN A 240 13.32 -19.44 -23.75
CA GLN A 240 14.08 -19.31 -25.01
C GLN A 240 13.17 -19.00 -26.20
N ALA A 241 11.96 -19.54 -26.23
CA ALA A 241 10.97 -19.22 -27.25
C ALA A 241 10.52 -17.76 -27.17
N LEU A 242 10.31 -17.23 -25.95
CA LEU A 242 9.99 -15.82 -25.71
C LEU A 242 11.11 -14.91 -26.23
N VAL A 243 12.37 -15.19 -25.91
CA VAL A 243 13.52 -14.43 -26.41
C VAL A 243 13.53 -14.38 -27.93
N ARG A 244 13.41 -15.54 -28.58
CA ARG A 244 13.37 -15.63 -30.06
C ARG A 244 12.18 -14.87 -30.66
N ALA A 245 11.03 -14.89 -29.99
CA ALA A 245 9.84 -14.17 -30.43
C ALA A 245 10.06 -12.65 -30.40
N GLN A 246 10.72 -12.11 -29.37
CA GLN A 246 11.01 -10.69 -29.25
C GLN A 246 12.05 -10.21 -30.27
N VAL A 247 13.09 -11.01 -30.54
CA VAL A 247 14.05 -10.73 -31.63
C VAL A 247 13.31 -10.66 -32.98
N LYS A 248 12.43 -11.62 -33.26
CA LYS A 248 11.62 -11.61 -34.49
C LYS A 248 10.64 -10.44 -34.57
N ALA A 249 10.09 -10.00 -33.43
CA ALA A 249 9.21 -8.83 -33.38
C ALA A 249 9.95 -7.56 -33.79
N LEU A 250 11.20 -7.39 -33.33
CA LEU A 250 12.06 -6.28 -33.78
C LEU A 250 12.35 -6.36 -35.28
N ASP A 251 12.70 -7.54 -35.79
CA ASP A 251 12.95 -7.77 -37.23
C ASP A 251 11.73 -7.41 -38.08
N HIS A 252 10.53 -7.78 -37.61
CA HIS A 252 9.27 -7.46 -38.26
C HIS A 252 9.05 -5.95 -38.33
N THR A 253 9.25 -5.23 -37.21
CA THR A 253 9.12 -3.77 -37.15
C THR A 253 10.11 -3.07 -38.09
N ARG A 254 11.37 -3.51 -38.12
CA ARG A 254 12.39 -3.00 -39.05
C ARG A 254 11.98 -3.17 -40.51
N ASN A 255 11.51 -4.37 -40.87
CA ASN A 255 11.10 -4.69 -42.24
C ASN A 255 9.85 -3.93 -42.69
N HIS A 256 8.96 -3.56 -41.77
CA HIS A 256 7.77 -2.75 -42.07
C HIS A 256 8.07 -1.27 -42.24
N ASN A 257 9.10 -0.74 -41.56
CA ASN A 257 9.47 0.67 -41.63
C ASN A 257 10.39 1.01 -42.81
N VAL A 258 11.06 0.01 -43.41
CA VAL A 258 11.87 0.22 -44.62
C VAL A 258 10.99 0.11 -45.87
N ARG A 259 10.73 1.25 -46.55
CA ARG A 259 10.19 1.27 -47.91
C ARG A 259 11.11 0.42 -48.80
N LYS A 260 10.65 -0.77 -49.21
CA LYS A 260 11.38 -1.73 -50.06
C LYS A 260 12.05 -1.05 -51.26
N PHE A 261 13.32 -0.71 -51.13
CA PHE A 261 14.22 -0.45 -52.23
C PHE A 261 15.40 -1.40 -52.10
N GLY A 262 15.45 -2.39 -52.99
CA GLY A 262 16.59 -3.29 -53.16
C GLY A 262 16.51 -4.59 -52.36
N HIS A 263 16.42 -5.71 -53.07
CA HIS A 263 16.67 -7.04 -52.55
C HIS A 263 18.15 -7.19 -52.21
N SER A 264 18.56 -6.69 -51.04
CA SER A 264 19.74 -7.22 -50.36
C SER A 264 19.25 -7.75 -49.02
N VAL A 265 19.21 -9.07 -48.90
CA VAL A 265 19.09 -9.75 -47.61
C VAL A 265 20.42 -9.53 -46.91
N MET A 266 20.63 -8.31 -46.39
CA MET A 266 21.73 -8.08 -45.45
C MET A 266 21.48 -8.99 -44.25
N GLU A 267 22.53 -9.68 -43.83
CA GLU A 267 22.54 -10.37 -42.54
C GLU A 267 22.12 -9.35 -41.48
N LEU A 268 20.99 -9.63 -40.80
CA LEU A 268 20.45 -8.71 -39.80
C LEU A 268 21.44 -8.63 -38.64
N THR A 269 21.95 -7.42 -38.41
CA THR A 269 22.81 -7.13 -37.26
C THR A 269 22.04 -6.42 -36.15
N TYR A 270 22.51 -6.60 -34.93
CA TYR A 270 21.90 -6.06 -33.73
C TYR A 270 22.95 -5.28 -32.94
N SER A 271 22.68 -4.00 -32.73
CA SER A 271 23.46 -3.13 -31.87
C SER A 271 23.18 -3.43 -30.39
N ARG A 272 23.97 -2.83 -29.51
CA ARG A 272 23.70 -2.85 -28.06
C ARG A 272 22.32 -2.25 -27.74
N ASN A 273 21.95 -1.16 -28.41
CA ASN A 273 20.66 -0.51 -28.22
C ASN A 273 19.50 -1.41 -28.64
N ASP A 274 19.68 -2.26 -29.65
CA ASP A 274 18.68 -3.25 -30.04
C ASP A 274 18.51 -4.32 -28.96
N ALA A 275 19.61 -4.80 -28.38
CA ALA A 275 19.56 -5.75 -27.27
C ALA A 275 18.84 -5.13 -26.05
N GLN A 276 19.09 -3.85 -25.75
CA GLN A 276 18.41 -3.10 -24.70
C GLN A 276 16.91 -2.91 -24.98
N ALA A 277 16.53 -2.57 -26.21
CA ALA A 277 15.14 -2.45 -26.59
C ALA A 277 14.40 -3.79 -26.46
N ILE A 278 15.05 -4.90 -26.87
CA ILE A 278 14.49 -6.25 -26.74
C ILE A 278 14.38 -6.66 -25.28
N SER A 279 15.40 -6.45 -24.45
CA SER A 279 15.35 -6.79 -23.02
C SER A 279 14.25 -6.03 -22.29
N THR A 280 14.12 -4.72 -22.55
CA THR A 280 13.02 -3.91 -22.00
C THR A 280 11.66 -4.44 -22.46
N GLY A 281 11.55 -4.85 -23.73
CA GLY A 281 10.36 -5.50 -24.26
C GLY A 281 10.04 -6.83 -23.57
N ILE A 282 11.05 -7.63 -23.24
CA ILE A 282 10.87 -8.86 -22.46
C ILE A 282 10.34 -8.51 -21.07
N SER A 283 11.01 -7.63 -20.32
CA SER A 283 10.64 -7.32 -18.93
C SER A 283 9.25 -6.67 -18.83
N LYS A 284 8.90 -5.76 -19.75
CA LYS A 284 7.55 -5.13 -19.79
C LYS A 284 6.43 -6.13 -20.07
N ASN A 285 6.68 -7.16 -20.88
CA ASN A 285 5.65 -8.10 -21.33
C ASN A 285 5.70 -9.47 -20.62
N PHE A 286 6.66 -9.68 -19.72
CA PHE A 286 6.89 -10.97 -19.09
C PHE A 286 5.69 -11.46 -18.26
N ALA A 287 5.01 -10.54 -17.59
CA ALA A 287 3.82 -10.86 -16.82
C ALA A 287 2.75 -11.55 -17.67
N TRP A 288 2.50 -11.08 -18.90
CA TRP A 288 1.56 -11.69 -19.84
C TRP A 288 1.97 -13.11 -20.24
N PHE A 289 3.28 -13.34 -20.43
CA PHE A 289 3.81 -14.68 -20.70
C PHE A 289 3.54 -15.62 -19.53
N TYR A 290 3.72 -15.17 -18.29
CA TYR A 290 3.51 -16.00 -17.10
C TYR A 290 2.01 -16.22 -16.75
N GLN A 291 1.11 -15.33 -17.19
CA GLN A 291 -0.32 -15.44 -16.86
C GLN A 291 -0.97 -16.74 -17.35
N SER A 292 -0.46 -17.39 -18.40
CA SER A 292 -1.01 -18.69 -18.84
C SER A 292 -0.89 -19.77 -17.77
N ASP A 293 0.21 -19.78 -17.03
CA ASP A 293 0.49 -20.78 -16.00
C ASP A 293 -0.28 -20.46 -14.72
N CYS A 294 -0.33 -19.17 -14.36
CA CYS A 294 -1.22 -18.68 -13.31
C CYS A 294 -2.69 -19.06 -13.56
N ALA A 295 -3.18 -18.88 -14.79
CA ALA A 295 -4.55 -19.25 -15.14
C ALA A 295 -4.78 -20.77 -15.03
N GLN A 296 -3.84 -21.59 -15.51
CA GLN A 296 -3.92 -23.05 -15.38
C GLN A 296 -3.93 -23.50 -13.91
N MET A 297 -3.09 -22.89 -13.08
CA MET A 297 -3.02 -23.15 -11.64
C MET A 297 -4.33 -22.77 -10.94
N LYS A 298 -4.84 -21.54 -11.15
CA LYS A 298 -6.13 -21.09 -10.61
C LYS A 298 -7.26 -22.03 -11.02
N ASN A 299 -7.32 -22.40 -12.30
CA ASN A 299 -8.35 -23.30 -12.83
C ASN A 299 -8.33 -24.69 -12.20
N ARG A 300 -7.16 -25.21 -11.78
CA ARG A 300 -7.08 -26.48 -11.02
C ARG A 300 -7.72 -26.34 -9.64
N LEU A 301 -7.42 -25.26 -8.93
CA LEU A 301 -7.94 -25.02 -7.59
C LEU A 301 -9.44 -24.72 -7.57
N VAL A 302 -9.91 -23.89 -8.51
CA VAL A 302 -11.34 -23.56 -8.65
C VAL A 302 -12.21 -24.80 -8.89
N ARG A 303 -11.69 -25.82 -9.59
CA ARG A 303 -12.41 -27.10 -9.78
C ARG A 303 -12.58 -27.91 -8.49
N LEU A 304 -11.79 -27.64 -7.46
CA LEU A 304 -11.84 -28.32 -6.16
C LEU A 304 -12.67 -27.56 -5.12
N ASP A 305 -12.97 -26.29 -5.40
CA ASP A 305 -13.83 -25.43 -4.58
C ASP A 305 -15.32 -25.75 -4.82
N VAL A 306 -15.76 -26.89 -4.28
CA VAL A 306 -17.14 -27.39 -4.39
C VAL A 306 -18.15 -26.39 -3.81
N GLY A 307 -17.79 -25.71 -2.71
CA GLY A 307 -18.62 -24.75 -2.01
C GLY A 307 -18.73 -23.38 -2.68
N ARG A 308 -17.89 -23.09 -3.69
CA ARG A 308 -17.74 -21.76 -4.31
C ARG A 308 -17.40 -20.67 -3.28
N ILE A 309 -16.60 -21.03 -2.28
CA ILE A 309 -16.18 -20.14 -1.19
C ILE A 309 -14.74 -19.66 -1.37
N GLY A 310 -14.12 -19.94 -2.52
CA GLY A 310 -12.76 -19.51 -2.83
C GLY A 310 -11.68 -20.25 -2.05
N ARG A 311 -12.02 -21.42 -1.49
CA ARG A 311 -11.15 -22.17 -0.59
C ARG A 311 -11.15 -23.65 -0.94
N VAL A 312 -10.01 -24.31 -0.73
CA VAL A 312 -9.87 -25.75 -0.93
C VAL A 312 -9.22 -26.40 0.31
N PRO A 313 -9.66 -27.58 0.75
CA PRO A 313 -8.98 -28.28 1.83
C PRO A 313 -7.51 -28.53 1.48
N LEU A 314 -6.59 -28.34 2.43
CA LEU A 314 -5.15 -28.47 2.19
C LEU A 314 -4.77 -29.84 1.64
N SER A 315 -5.44 -30.90 2.08
CA SER A 315 -5.22 -32.25 1.54
C SER A 315 -5.60 -32.36 0.06
N LYS A 316 -6.72 -31.76 -0.36
CA LYS A 316 -7.14 -31.70 -1.78
C LYS A 316 -6.19 -30.83 -2.60
N PHE A 317 -5.66 -29.75 -2.03
CA PHE A 317 -4.62 -28.92 -2.65
C PHE A 317 -3.40 -29.76 -3.00
N TYR A 318 -2.79 -30.45 -2.03
CA TYR A 318 -1.62 -31.30 -2.29
C TYR A 318 -1.90 -32.45 -3.27
N GLY A 319 -3.15 -32.94 -3.33
CA GLY A 319 -3.56 -34.00 -4.24
C GLY A 319 -3.82 -33.54 -5.67
N ALA A 320 -3.92 -32.22 -5.90
CA ALA A 320 -4.29 -31.67 -7.20
C ALA A 320 -3.11 -31.59 -8.19
N SER A 321 -1.89 -31.56 -7.68
CA SER A 321 -0.66 -31.46 -8.48
C SER A 321 0.56 -31.89 -7.67
N GLU A 322 1.54 -32.49 -8.34
CA GLU A 322 2.86 -32.74 -7.74
C GLU A 322 3.58 -31.42 -7.42
N PHE A 323 3.32 -30.37 -8.23
CA PHE A 323 3.88 -29.02 -8.07
C PHE A 323 3.33 -28.23 -6.88
N PHE A 324 2.22 -28.67 -6.28
CA PHE A 324 1.70 -28.09 -5.04
C PHE A 324 2.40 -28.77 -3.88
N GLY A 325 3.51 -28.18 -3.46
CA GLY A 325 4.50 -28.82 -2.60
C GLY A 325 5.03 -27.92 -1.50
N GLU A 326 4.50 -26.72 -1.35
CA GLU A 326 4.87 -25.80 -0.28
C GLU A 326 4.47 -26.37 1.09
N SER A 327 5.29 -26.16 2.11
CA SER A 327 5.01 -26.62 3.48
C SER A 327 3.85 -25.84 4.10
N GLU A 328 3.11 -26.45 5.03
CA GLU A 328 2.02 -25.78 5.74
C GLU A 328 2.50 -24.50 6.43
N HIS A 329 3.67 -24.54 7.08
CA HIS A 329 4.26 -23.39 7.76
C HIS A 329 4.65 -22.26 6.79
N TYR A 330 5.11 -22.59 5.58
CA TYR A 330 5.43 -21.57 4.57
C TYR A 330 4.16 -20.96 3.94
N LEU A 331 3.11 -21.76 3.73
CA LEU A 331 1.80 -21.28 3.28
C LEU A 331 1.14 -20.39 4.35
N ASP A 332 1.24 -20.77 5.62
CA ASP A 332 0.74 -20.00 6.76
C ASP A 332 1.41 -18.63 6.86
N ALA A 333 2.73 -18.59 6.80
CA ALA A 333 3.51 -17.36 6.86
C ALA A 333 3.12 -16.35 5.75
N GLN A 334 2.66 -16.84 4.60
CA GLN A 334 2.22 -16.01 3.48
C GLN A 334 0.74 -15.62 3.54
N GLY A 335 0.01 -16.05 4.58
CA GLY A 335 -1.41 -15.78 4.73
C GLY A 335 -2.29 -16.57 3.76
N VAL A 336 -1.84 -17.75 3.33
CA VAL A 336 -2.58 -18.59 2.39
C VAL A 336 -3.60 -19.48 3.09
N LEU A 337 -3.37 -19.82 4.36
CA LEU A 337 -4.18 -20.80 5.10
C LEU A 337 -5.29 -20.15 5.94
N ASP A 338 -6.43 -20.84 5.99
CA ASP A 338 -7.58 -20.55 6.84
C ASP A 338 -7.89 -21.76 7.72
N TYR A 339 -7.69 -21.61 9.02
CA TYR A 339 -7.94 -22.67 10.03
C TYR A 339 -9.35 -22.61 10.61
N ALA A 340 -10.13 -21.57 10.29
CA ALA A 340 -11.43 -21.39 10.92
C ALA A 340 -12.50 -22.28 10.25
N VAL A 341 -12.36 -22.56 8.96
CA VAL A 341 -13.36 -23.30 8.14
C VAL A 341 -13.65 -24.70 8.67
N SER A 342 -12.62 -25.40 9.15
CA SER A 342 -12.79 -26.73 9.72
C SER A 342 -11.76 -26.97 10.82
N ALA A 343 -12.20 -27.61 11.90
CA ALA A 343 -11.31 -28.06 12.96
C ALA A 343 -10.40 -29.25 12.55
N ARG A 344 -10.59 -29.81 11.34
CA ARG A 344 -9.86 -31.02 10.89
C ARG A 344 -8.61 -30.72 10.09
N GLU A 345 -8.69 -29.75 9.20
CA GLU A 345 -7.58 -29.36 8.33
C GLU A 345 -7.73 -27.89 7.94
N PRO A 346 -6.61 -27.19 7.71
CA PRO A 346 -6.62 -25.86 7.14
C PRO A 346 -7.10 -25.87 5.69
N TYR A 347 -7.62 -24.73 5.25
CA TYR A 347 -8.08 -24.50 3.89
C TYR A 347 -7.15 -23.50 3.21
N VAL A 348 -6.78 -23.78 1.97
CA VAL A 348 -6.03 -22.86 1.11
C VAL A 348 -7.01 -21.83 0.55
N VAL A 349 -6.80 -20.56 0.87
CA VAL A 349 -7.50 -19.42 0.28
C VAL A 349 -6.92 -19.18 -1.12
N ILE A 350 -7.69 -19.54 -2.15
CA ILE A 350 -7.23 -19.57 -3.55
C ILE A 350 -6.60 -18.24 -3.98
N PRO A 351 -7.26 -17.07 -3.86
CA PRO A 351 -6.67 -15.82 -4.32
C PRO A 351 -5.40 -15.45 -3.55
N ASN A 352 -5.30 -15.77 -2.25
CA ASN A 352 -4.08 -15.55 -1.47
C ASN A 352 -2.94 -16.44 -1.94
N TYR A 353 -3.23 -17.72 -2.25
CA TYR A 353 -2.23 -18.61 -2.85
C TYR A 353 -1.74 -18.08 -4.19
N MET A 354 -2.65 -17.67 -5.09
CA MET A 354 -2.27 -17.14 -6.40
C MET A 354 -1.34 -15.92 -6.29
N LEU A 355 -1.53 -15.09 -5.26
CA LEU A 355 -0.72 -13.89 -4.99
C LEU A 355 0.43 -14.14 -4.00
N ALA A 356 0.65 -15.39 -3.58
CA ALA A 356 1.75 -15.74 -2.68
C ALA A 356 3.11 -15.49 -3.34
N ALA A 357 4.13 -15.21 -2.53
CA ALA A 357 5.49 -15.00 -3.02
C ALA A 357 6.09 -16.26 -3.66
N SER A 358 5.60 -17.46 -3.32
CA SER A 358 5.95 -18.71 -4.03
C SER A 358 5.50 -18.72 -5.49
N ASN A 359 4.50 -17.91 -5.83
CA ASN A 359 3.96 -17.78 -7.19
C ASN A 359 4.48 -16.53 -7.91
N CYS A 360 5.52 -15.89 -7.39
CA CYS A 360 6.25 -14.82 -8.06
C CYS A 360 7.49 -15.39 -8.77
N ILE A 361 7.48 -15.36 -10.09
CA ILE A 361 8.48 -16.03 -10.96
C ILE A 361 9.76 -15.21 -11.13
N VAL A 362 9.67 -13.89 -10.95
CA VAL A 362 10.84 -12.98 -10.93
C VAL A 362 10.85 -12.28 -9.58
N ALA A 363 12.00 -12.30 -8.92
CA ALA A 363 12.20 -11.61 -7.65
C ALA A 363 13.51 -10.82 -7.71
N THR A 364 13.39 -9.49 -7.80
CA THR A 364 14.52 -8.57 -7.68
C THR A 364 14.56 -7.95 -6.28
N SER A 365 15.55 -7.10 -6.01
CA SER A 365 15.62 -6.30 -4.78
C SER A 365 14.45 -5.31 -4.65
N ASP A 366 13.84 -4.92 -5.76
CA ASP A 366 12.92 -3.78 -5.81
C ASP A 366 11.48 -4.21 -6.09
N TYR A 367 11.30 -5.28 -6.88
CA TYR A 367 9.99 -5.77 -7.31
C TYR A 367 9.95 -7.28 -7.50
N GLN A 368 8.72 -7.80 -7.62
CA GLN A 368 8.42 -9.18 -7.97
C GLN A 368 7.40 -9.22 -9.13
N ILE A 369 7.55 -10.15 -10.07
CA ILE A 369 6.50 -10.45 -11.07
C ILE A 369 5.72 -11.66 -10.60
N CYS A 370 4.43 -11.47 -10.36
CA CYS A 370 3.55 -12.47 -9.76
C CYS A 370 2.34 -12.75 -10.67
N CYS A 371 1.48 -13.68 -10.25
CA CYS A 371 0.17 -13.84 -10.89
C CYS A 371 -0.67 -12.56 -10.77
N ALA A 372 -1.52 -12.31 -11.78
CA ALA A 372 -2.38 -11.13 -11.78
C ALA A 372 -3.37 -11.18 -10.61
N ASN A 373 -3.70 -10.01 -10.06
CA ASN A 373 -4.76 -9.84 -9.06
C ASN A 373 -6.07 -9.40 -9.75
N PRO A 374 -7.05 -10.30 -9.97
CA PRO A 374 -8.29 -9.93 -10.66
C PRO A 374 -9.15 -8.93 -9.86
N CYS A 375 -8.99 -8.90 -8.53
CA CYS A 375 -9.71 -7.97 -7.66
C CYS A 375 -9.44 -6.50 -8.00
N GLU A 376 -8.27 -6.21 -8.58
CA GLU A 376 -7.94 -4.85 -9.00
C GLU A 376 -8.89 -4.33 -10.08
N GLY A 377 -9.32 -5.19 -11.01
CA GLY A 377 -10.32 -4.85 -12.01
C GLY A 377 -11.69 -4.57 -11.38
N ILE A 378 -12.10 -5.42 -10.43
CA ILE A 378 -13.36 -5.25 -9.68
C ILE A 378 -13.35 -3.92 -8.92
N LEU A 379 -12.28 -3.63 -8.17
CA LEU A 379 -12.15 -2.36 -7.46
C LEU A 379 -12.13 -1.18 -8.44
N GLY A 380 -11.43 -1.31 -9.57
CA GLY A 380 -11.40 -0.31 -10.64
C GLY A 380 -12.77 0.02 -11.21
N ASP A 381 -13.64 -0.97 -11.38
CA ASP A 381 -15.02 -0.77 -11.84
C ASP A 381 -15.86 -0.02 -10.79
N ILE A 382 -15.70 -0.36 -9.51
CA ILE A 382 -16.35 0.35 -8.40
C ILE A 382 -15.90 1.83 -8.38
N GLU A 383 -14.60 2.08 -8.50
CA GLU A 383 -14.02 3.43 -8.47
C GLU A 383 -14.52 4.31 -9.62
N GLN A 384 -14.68 3.74 -10.81
CA GLN A 384 -15.20 4.44 -11.98
C GLN A 384 -16.63 4.94 -11.79
N VAL A 385 -17.44 4.18 -11.05
CA VAL A 385 -18.84 4.51 -10.75
C VAL A 385 -18.94 5.47 -9.56
N VAL A 386 -18.28 5.15 -8.44
CA VAL A 386 -18.38 5.93 -7.18
C VAL A 386 -17.74 7.32 -7.32
N ARG A 387 -16.54 7.41 -7.92
CA ARG A 387 -15.81 8.68 -8.12
C ARG A 387 -15.62 9.54 -6.85
N ALA A 388 -15.54 8.87 -5.71
CA ALA A 388 -15.31 9.45 -4.40
C ALA A 388 -14.62 8.41 -3.51
N SER A 389 -14.01 8.85 -2.41
CA SER A 389 -13.36 7.95 -1.44
C SER A 389 -14.35 7.18 -0.56
N GLU A 390 -15.60 7.64 -0.53
CA GLU A 390 -16.64 7.09 0.30
C GLU A 390 -17.94 6.99 -0.51
N ALA A 391 -18.75 5.96 -0.23
CA ALA A 391 -20.07 5.75 -0.83
C ALA A 391 -21.07 5.35 0.25
N THR A 392 -22.35 5.65 0.05
CA THR A 392 -23.38 5.20 1.02
C THR A 392 -23.58 3.68 0.93
N VAL A 393 -24.02 3.05 2.02
CA VAL A 393 -24.31 1.61 2.05
C VAL A 393 -25.27 1.19 0.91
N ASN A 394 -26.36 1.94 0.70
CA ASN A 394 -27.37 1.59 -0.31
C ASN A 394 -26.84 1.76 -1.74
N GLU A 395 -26.03 2.79 -1.98
CA GLU A 395 -25.35 3.00 -3.25
C GLU A 395 -24.40 1.83 -3.55
N MET A 396 -23.58 1.43 -2.59
CA MET A 396 -22.65 0.32 -2.74
C MET A 396 -23.36 -1.02 -3.01
N ILE A 397 -24.48 -1.30 -2.32
CA ILE A 397 -25.31 -2.48 -2.60
C ILE A 397 -25.81 -2.45 -4.06
N THR A 398 -26.26 -1.29 -4.53
CA THR A 398 -26.77 -1.14 -5.90
C THR A 398 -25.68 -1.39 -6.93
N ILE A 399 -24.53 -0.71 -6.77
CA ILE A 399 -23.38 -0.83 -7.68
C ILE A 399 -22.95 -2.30 -7.81
N ILE A 400 -22.79 -2.99 -6.68
CA ILE A 400 -22.28 -4.37 -6.66
C ILE A 400 -23.33 -5.36 -7.18
N SER A 401 -24.62 -5.12 -6.91
CA SER A 401 -25.69 -5.98 -7.44
C SER A 401 -25.82 -5.86 -8.96
N ASP A 402 -25.45 -4.72 -9.55
CA ASP A 402 -25.46 -4.50 -11.00
C ASP A 402 -24.23 -5.10 -11.71
N MET A 403 -23.20 -5.51 -10.97
CA MET A 403 -22.04 -6.21 -11.53
C MET A 403 -22.41 -7.63 -11.99
N LEU A 404 -21.68 -8.13 -12.97
CA LEU A 404 -21.86 -9.49 -13.48
C LEU A 404 -21.32 -10.52 -12.48
N ASP A 405 -22.08 -11.60 -12.29
CA ASP A 405 -21.63 -12.77 -11.56
C ASP A 405 -20.63 -13.56 -12.42
N VAL A 406 -19.34 -13.28 -12.20
CA VAL A 406 -18.19 -13.90 -12.89
C VAL A 406 -18.08 -15.42 -12.67
N ASP A 407 -18.79 -15.97 -11.69
CA ASP A 407 -18.82 -17.41 -11.40
C ASP A 407 -19.93 -18.16 -12.16
N THR A 408 -20.78 -17.45 -12.89
CA THR A 408 -21.85 -18.04 -13.70
C THR A 408 -21.58 -17.85 -15.19
N PHE A 409 -21.88 -18.88 -15.98
CA PHE A 409 -21.81 -18.82 -17.45
C PHE A 409 -22.96 -17.99 -18.06
N GLU A 410 -23.80 -17.38 -17.23
CA GLU A 410 -24.93 -16.56 -17.63
C GLU A 410 -24.62 -15.13 -17.20
N ASP A 411 -24.80 -14.14 -18.08
CA ASP A 411 -24.60 -12.71 -17.78
C ASP A 411 -25.70 -12.23 -16.80
N LYS A 412 -25.65 -12.72 -15.56
CA LYS A 412 -26.63 -12.43 -14.50
C LYS A 412 -26.04 -11.45 -13.50
N PRO A 413 -26.87 -10.50 -13.01
CA PRO A 413 -26.47 -9.61 -11.93
C PRO A 413 -26.16 -10.40 -10.65
N LEU A 414 -25.14 -9.95 -9.92
CA LEU A 414 -24.71 -10.56 -8.67
C LEU A 414 -25.80 -10.48 -7.60
N LYS A 415 -26.03 -11.60 -6.90
CA LYS A 415 -27.01 -11.65 -5.81
C LYS A 415 -26.33 -11.62 -4.45
N LEU A 416 -26.38 -10.46 -3.80
CA LEU A 416 -25.91 -10.31 -2.43
C LEU A 416 -26.86 -10.97 -1.42
N SER A 417 -26.31 -11.86 -0.58
CA SER A 417 -27.01 -12.43 0.57
C SER A 417 -27.35 -11.35 1.61
N ASP A 418 -28.31 -11.65 2.48
CA ASP A 418 -28.66 -10.72 3.57
C ASP A 418 -27.51 -10.56 4.57
N SER A 419 -26.72 -11.61 4.80
CA SER A 419 -25.52 -11.55 5.65
C SER A 419 -24.45 -10.58 5.12
N LEU A 420 -24.22 -10.56 3.79
CA LEU A 420 -23.30 -9.62 3.17
C LEU A 420 -23.80 -8.17 3.26
N LYS A 421 -25.12 -7.97 3.13
CA LYS A 421 -25.74 -6.64 3.31
C LYS A 421 -25.69 -6.20 4.78
N ASP A 422 -25.87 -7.11 5.72
CA ASP A 422 -25.75 -6.84 7.16
C ASP A 422 -24.33 -6.40 7.51
N ARG A 423 -23.30 -7.08 6.98
CA ARG A 423 -21.89 -6.69 7.18
C ARG A 423 -21.59 -5.31 6.59
N LEU A 424 -22.10 -5.02 5.40
CA LEU A 424 -21.97 -3.70 4.79
C LEU A 424 -22.66 -2.60 5.61
N ARG A 425 -23.85 -2.87 6.15
CA ARG A 425 -24.52 -1.95 7.08
C ARG A 425 -23.71 -1.72 8.36
N ALA A 426 -23.18 -2.77 8.96
CA ALA A 426 -22.34 -2.67 10.16
C ALA A 426 -21.07 -1.83 9.91
N MET A 427 -20.40 -1.99 8.76
CA MET A 427 -19.28 -1.13 8.37
C MET A 427 -19.70 0.33 8.23
N GLY A 428 -20.85 0.58 7.59
CA GLY A 428 -21.41 1.93 7.44
C GLY A 428 -21.72 2.60 8.78
N GLU A 429 -22.25 1.85 9.76
CA GLU A 429 -22.53 2.36 11.11
C GLU A 429 -21.27 2.89 11.82
N MET A 430 -20.08 2.33 11.54
CA MET A 430 -18.82 2.82 12.10
C MET A 430 -18.36 4.16 11.50
N HIS A 431 -18.92 4.54 10.34
CA HIS A 431 -18.45 5.66 9.52
C HIS A 431 -19.61 6.54 9.05
N GLU A 432 -20.56 6.85 9.94
CA GLU A 432 -21.66 7.81 9.67
C GLU A 432 -22.52 7.44 8.45
N GLY A 433 -22.66 6.14 8.17
CA GLY A 433 -23.41 5.60 7.03
C GLY A 433 -22.61 5.50 5.73
N GLN A 434 -21.31 5.77 5.76
CA GLN A 434 -20.41 5.73 4.60
C GLN A 434 -19.53 4.48 4.60
N ILE A 435 -19.21 3.98 3.41
CA ILE A 435 -18.26 2.90 3.16
C ILE A 435 -17.01 3.50 2.55
N ARG A 436 -15.86 3.27 3.19
CA ARG A 436 -14.55 3.72 2.72
C ARG A 436 -13.99 2.72 1.71
N LEU A 437 -13.80 3.15 0.47
CA LEU A 437 -13.41 2.24 -0.63
C LEU A 437 -11.99 1.65 -0.47
N HIS A 438 -11.11 2.38 0.21
CA HIS A 438 -9.68 2.03 0.37
C HIS A 438 -9.39 1.61 1.80
N SER A 439 -10.25 0.75 2.35
CA SER A 439 -10.12 0.20 3.69
C SER A 439 -10.05 -1.31 3.69
N ARG A 440 -9.45 -1.86 4.75
CA ARG A 440 -9.28 -3.29 4.94
C ARG A 440 -10.61 -4.01 5.07
N LEU A 441 -11.58 -3.45 5.81
CA LEU A 441 -12.90 -4.08 5.94
C LEU A 441 -13.67 -4.10 4.62
N PHE A 442 -13.56 -3.06 3.79
CA PHE A 442 -14.18 -3.10 2.47
C PHE A 442 -13.51 -4.13 1.55
N ALA A 443 -12.17 -4.24 1.58
CA ALA A 443 -11.46 -5.31 0.90
C ALA A 443 -11.86 -6.71 1.44
N GLN A 444 -12.09 -6.84 2.74
CA GLN A 444 -12.52 -8.10 3.36
C GLN A 444 -13.94 -8.45 2.90
N TRP A 445 -14.82 -7.45 2.80
CA TRP A 445 -16.14 -7.62 2.24
C TRP A 445 -16.08 -8.06 0.76
N LEU A 446 -15.24 -7.42 -0.07
CA LEU A 446 -15.03 -7.83 -1.45
C LEU A 446 -14.49 -9.25 -1.58
N HIS A 447 -13.61 -9.69 -0.68
CA HIS A 447 -13.17 -11.09 -0.61
C HIS A 447 -14.35 -12.06 -0.43
N TYR A 448 -15.34 -11.72 0.39
CA TYR A 448 -16.51 -12.57 0.59
C TYR A 448 -17.57 -12.43 -0.50
N VAL A 449 -17.59 -11.32 -1.23
CA VAL A 449 -18.46 -11.10 -2.40
C VAL A 449 -17.90 -11.82 -3.64
N PHE A 450 -16.58 -11.80 -3.83
CA PHE A 450 -15.85 -12.38 -4.96
C PHE A 450 -14.73 -13.32 -4.49
N PRO A 451 -15.08 -14.49 -3.94
CA PRO A 451 -14.15 -15.32 -3.18
C PRO A 451 -13.01 -15.96 -4.00
N ARG A 452 -13.14 -16.05 -5.32
CA ARG A 452 -12.11 -16.61 -6.21
C ARG A 452 -11.21 -15.54 -6.84
N GLU A 453 -11.58 -14.28 -6.70
CA GLU A 453 -10.95 -13.14 -7.36
C GLU A 453 -10.24 -12.24 -6.36
N CYS A 454 -10.89 -11.97 -5.24
CA CYS A 454 -10.40 -11.03 -4.23
C CYS A 454 -9.66 -11.74 -3.09
N PRO A 455 -8.40 -11.38 -2.81
CA PRO A 455 -7.65 -11.97 -1.70
C PRO A 455 -8.21 -11.52 -0.35
N PHE A 456 -8.09 -12.38 0.65
CA PHE A 456 -8.39 -12.04 2.04
C PHE A 456 -7.35 -11.04 2.56
N PRO A 457 -7.76 -9.86 3.05
CA PRO A 457 -6.84 -8.83 3.52
C PRO A 457 -6.44 -9.08 4.97
N HIS A 458 -5.26 -9.67 5.13
CA HIS A 458 -4.61 -9.82 6.43
C HIS A 458 -4.24 -8.45 7.01
N LYS A 459 -4.17 -8.37 8.34
CA LYS A 459 -3.75 -7.14 9.05
C LYS A 459 -2.32 -6.79 8.68
N SER A 460 -2.00 -5.49 8.64
CA SER A 460 -0.64 -5.05 8.40
C SER A 460 0.36 -5.70 9.39
N GLY A 461 1.42 -6.31 8.86
CA GLY A 461 2.46 -6.97 9.66
C GLY A 461 2.10 -8.36 10.21
N SER A 462 0.93 -8.91 9.88
CA SER A 462 0.55 -10.27 10.32
C SER A 462 1.05 -11.40 9.42
N ILE A 463 1.45 -11.08 8.19
CA ILE A 463 1.96 -12.03 7.20
C ILE A 463 3.33 -11.59 6.68
N ASN A 464 4.10 -12.54 6.16
CA ASN A 464 5.44 -12.34 5.64
C ASN A 464 5.57 -12.94 4.23
N MET A 465 5.40 -12.09 3.21
CA MET A 465 5.46 -12.48 1.80
C MET A 465 6.90 -12.59 1.29
N VAL A 466 7.65 -13.53 1.84
CA VAL A 466 9.05 -13.79 1.47
C VAL A 466 9.09 -14.88 0.41
N SER A 467 9.90 -14.68 -0.62
CA SER A 467 10.07 -15.68 -1.69
C SER A 467 10.64 -16.99 -1.14
N ALA A 468 10.42 -18.10 -1.86
CA ALA A 468 11.00 -19.40 -1.49
C ALA A 468 12.52 -19.32 -1.33
N MET A 469 13.16 -18.48 -2.12
CA MET A 469 14.60 -18.26 -2.09
C MET A 469 15.01 -17.53 -0.81
N GLU A 470 14.25 -16.54 -0.34
CA GLU A 470 14.62 -15.74 0.83
C GLU A 470 14.16 -16.36 2.17
N TYR A 471 13.36 -17.42 2.12
CA TYR A 471 12.76 -18.02 3.30
C TYR A 471 13.75 -18.85 4.11
N THR A 472 13.82 -18.63 5.42
CA THR A 472 14.78 -19.30 6.31
C THR A 472 14.28 -20.63 6.87
N GLY A 473 12.99 -20.94 6.69
CA GLY A 473 12.37 -22.18 7.14
C GLY A 473 12.30 -23.26 6.04
N VAL A 474 11.52 -24.30 6.29
CA VAL A 474 11.28 -25.36 5.31
C VAL A 474 10.24 -24.88 4.30
N VAL A 475 10.64 -24.72 3.04
CA VAL A 475 9.75 -24.28 1.95
C VAL A 475 8.87 -25.41 1.46
N GLU A 476 9.40 -26.63 1.35
CA GLU A 476 8.69 -27.78 0.75
C GLU A 476 8.17 -28.76 1.81
N VAL A 477 6.96 -29.27 1.62
CA VAL A 477 6.40 -30.36 2.42
C VAL A 477 7.22 -31.63 2.21
N GLN A 478 7.48 -32.38 3.29
CA GLN A 478 8.18 -33.65 3.16
C GLN A 478 7.32 -34.66 2.39
N LEU A 479 7.93 -35.46 1.50
CA LEU A 479 7.23 -36.45 0.68
C LEU A 479 6.39 -37.44 1.51
N GLU A 480 6.92 -37.88 2.65
CA GLU A 480 6.26 -38.80 3.58
C GLU A 480 5.05 -38.14 4.25
N GLU A 481 5.20 -36.88 4.66
CA GLU A 481 4.12 -36.06 5.22
C GLU A 481 3.03 -35.80 4.19
N LYS A 482 3.40 -35.42 2.96
CA LYS A 482 2.46 -35.27 1.84
C LYS A 482 1.70 -36.57 1.58
N ALA A 483 2.39 -37.71 1.55
CA ALA A 483 1.75 -39.02 1.36
C ALA A 483 0.78 -39.35 2.51
N HIS A 484 1.13 -39.04 3.75
CA HIS A 484 0.26 -39.23 4.91
C HIS A 484 -1.02 -38.38 4.82
N LEU A 485 -0.90 -37.10 4.45
CA LEU A 485 -2.05 -36.20 4.27
C LEU A 485 -2.99 -36.70 3.17
N LEU A 486 -2.43 -37.15 2.04
CA LEU A 486 -3.22 -37.70 0.93
C LEU A 486 -3.93 -39.01 1.32
N ALA A 487 -3.25 -39.90 2.06
CA ALA A 487 -3.84 -41.14 2.54
C ALA A 487 -4.98 -40.89 3.55
N ALA A 488 -4.81 -39.91 4.44
CA ALA A 488 -5.84 -39.52 5.40
C ALA A 488 -7.10 -38.98 4.69
N ALA A 489 -6.93 -38.17 3.64
CA ALA A 489 -8.03 -37.62 2.86
C ALA A 489 -8.78 -38.69 2.05
N ALA A 490 -8.07 -39.64 1.45
CA ALA A 490 -8.68 -40.74 0.69
C ALA A 490 -9.56 -41.66 1.56
N GLY A 491 -9.29 -41.73 2.87
CA GLY A 491 -10.08 -42.49 3.84
C GLY A 491 -11.40 -41.81 4.27
N MET A 492 -11.67 -40.56 3.86
CA MET A 492 -12.87 -39.82 4.25
C MET A 492 -13.87 -39.67 3.09
N PRO A 493 -15.15 -40.02 3.27
CA PRO A 493 -16.17 -39.80 2.25
C PRO A 493 -16.49 -38.30 2.08
N ASP A 494 -16.50 -37.84 0.83
CA ASP A 494 -16.76 -36.45 0.38
C ASP A 494 -18.15 -35.89 0.80
N LYS A 495 -19.06 -36.77 1.22
CA LYS A 495 -20.48 -36.48 1.53
C LYS A 495 -20.75 -35.70 2.82
N ARG A 496 -19.74 -35.20 3.53
CA ARG A 496 -19.92 -34.52 4.83
C ARG A 496 -19.83 -32.99 4.79
N LEU A 497 -19.39 -32.40 3.68
CA LEU A 497 -19.45 -30.96 3.47
C LEU A 497 -20.90 -30.41 3.48
N ASP A 498 -21.90 -31.28 3.26
CA ASP A 498 -23.32 -30.89 3.32
C ASP A 498 -23.87 -30.74 4.76
N ASN A 499 -23.19 -31.30 5.78
CA ASN A 499 -23.72 -31.38 7.16
C ASN A 499 -22.95 -30.53 8.19
N GLU A 500 -21.70 -30.14 7.93
CA GLU A 500 -21.05 -29.05 8.65
C GLU A 500 -21.55 -27.77 7.99
N VAL A 501 -22.33 -26.95 8.71
CA VAL A 501 -22.63 -25.58 8.23
C VAL A 501 -21.28 -24.88 8.12
N LEU A 502 -20.72 -24.85 6.91
CA LEU A 502 -19.52 -24.08 6.62
C LEU A 502 -19.85 -22.63 6.95
N ASP A 503 -19.33 -22.16 8.09
CA ASP A 503 -19.35 -20.75 8.42
C ASP A 503 -18.33 -20.05 7.53
N TRP A 504 -18.72 -19.82 6.28
CA TRP A 504 -17.84 -19.36 5.21
C TRP A 504 -17.30 -17.94 5.44
N MET A 505 -17.80 -17.19 6.44
CA MET A 505 -17.32 -15.87 6.88
C MET A 505 -16.65 -15.88 8.26
N ASN A 506 -16.29 -17.05 8.80
CA ASN A 506 -15.70 -17.20 10.14
C ASN A 506 -14.36 -16.47 10.36
N GLN A 507 -13.60 -16.17 9.30
CA GLN A 507 -12.36 -15.38 9.36
C GLN A 507 -12.64 -13.86 9.35
N TRP A 508 -13.91 -13.45 9.41
CA TRP A 508 -14.28 -12.04 9.51
C TRP A 508 -13.66 -11.40 10.76
N ASP A 509 -13.09 -10.22 10.58
CA ASP A 509 -12.39 -9.49 11.64
C ASP A 509 -12.68 -8.00 11.48
N ASP A 510 -13.39 -7.45 12.48
CA ASP A 510 -13.90 -6.08 12.52
C ASP A 510 -12.80 -5.02 12.72
N HIS A 511 -11.51 -5.43 12.76
CA HIS A 511 -10.40 -4.48 12.82
C HIS A 511 -10.24 -3.70 11.52
N GLU A 512 -10.48 -2.38 11.58
CA GLU A 512 -10.35 -1.49 10.44
C GLU A 512 -8.93 -0.92 10.29
N GLU A 513 -8.40 -1.02 9.08
CA GLU A 513 -7.15 -0.38 8.65
C GLU A 513 -7.42 0.39 7.36
N PHE A 514 -6.80 1.56 7.23
CA PHE A 514 -6.95 2.39 6.03
C PHE A 514 -5.74 2.22 5.12
N LEU A 515 -5.97 1.72 3.91
CA LEU A 515 -4.94 1.52 2.88
C LEU A 515 -4.51 2.85 2.27
N ALA A 516 -5.40 3.86 2.34
CA ALA A 516 -5.15 5.24 1.94
C ALA A 516 -5.30 6.22 3.11
N GLY A 517 -4.85 7.46 2.90
CA GLY A 517 -4.87 8.53 3.90
C GLY A 517 -6.25 9.09 4.23
N TYR A 518 -7.18 8.26 4.71
CA TYR A 518 -8.43 8.77 5.26
C TYR A 518 -8.12 9.68 6.44
N ARG A 519 -8.80 10.82 6.49
CA ARG A 519 -8.82 11.63 7.71
C ARG A 519 -9.44 10.76 8.79
N SER A 520 -8.60 10.28 9.70
CA SER A 520 -9.09 9.81 10.98
C SER A 520 -9.85 11.00 11.59
N PRO A 521 -11.11 10.84 12.06
CA PRO A 521 -11.75 11.88 12.84
C PRO A 521 -10.91 12.05 14.11
N SER A 522 -9.89 12.90 14.02
CA SER A 522 -8.93 13.12 15.07
C SER A 522 -9.72 13.54 16.30
N GLY A 523 -9.61 12.74 17.36
CA GLY A 523 -10.19 13.01 18.65
C GLY A 523 -9.94 14.46 19.04
N PHE A 524 -11.01 15.11 19.53
CA PHE A 524 -11.02 16.44 20.14
C PHE A 524 -9.92 17.38 19.66
N SER A 525 -10.21 18.13 18.59
CA SER A 525 -9.41 19.28 18.17
C SER A 525 -8.97 20.09 19.40
N PHE A 526 -7.68 20.41 19.49
CA PHE A 526 -7.09 21.25 20.55
C PHE A 526 -7.86 22.58 20.72
N ARG A 527 -8.58 23.05 19.68
CA ARG A 527 -9.52 24.19 19.75
C ARG A 527 -10.70 23.94 20.70
N HIS A 528 -11.24 22.72 20.75
CA HIS A 528 -12.31 22.35 21.68
C HIS A 528 -11.79 22.27 23.12
N ILE A 529 -10.57 21.77 23.34
CA ILE A 529 -9.93 21.78 24.66
C ILE A 529 -9.70 23.22 25.12
N ILE A 530 -9.18 24.10 24.25
CA ILE A 530 -8.98 25.53 24.58
C ILE A 530 -10.31 26.23 24.85
N LEU A 531 -11.36 25.95 24.09
CA LEU A 531 -12.69 26.54 24.32
C LEU A 531 -13.34 26.04 25.60
N VAL A 532 -13.20 24.75 25.93
CA VAL A 532 -13.74 24.17 27.17
C VAL A 532 -12.94 24.64 28.39
N VAL A 533 -11.61 24.61 28.34
CA VAL A 533 -10.74 25.10 29.43
C VAL A 533 -10.87 26.62 29.61
N GLY A 534 -10.94 27.36 28.50
CA GLY A 534 -11.21 28.80 28.52
C GLY A 534 -12.58 29.15 29.10
N GLY A 535 -13.62 28.38 28.73
CA GLY A 535 -14.97 28.53 29.29
C GLY A 535 -15.02 28.25 30.80
N VAL A 536 -14.35 27.18 31.26
CA VAL A 536 -14.28 26.83 32.69
C VAL A 536 -13.55 27.91 33.50
N LEU A 537 -12.47 28.49 32.98
CA LEU A 537 -11.74 29.58 33.65
C LEU A 537 -12.58 30.86 33.77
N VAL A 538 -13.36 31.22 32.74
CA VAL A 538 -14.27 32.38 32.80
C VAL A 538 -15.38 32.18 33.84
N VAL A 539 -15.93 30.97 33.94
CA VAL A 539 -16.95 30.63 34.96
C VAL A 539 -16.36 30.66 36.37
N LEU A 540 -15.14 30.15 36.57
CA LEU A 540 -14.47 30.17 37.88
C LEU A 540 -14.10 31.60 38.33
N ILE A 541 -13.67 32.46 37.40
CA ILE A 541 -13.40 33.87 37.69
C ILE A 541 -14.70 34.64 37.97
N GLY A 542 -15.77 34.36 37.24
CA GLY A 542 -17.10 34.93 37.47
C GLY A 542 -17.71 34.51 38.82
N ALA A 543 -17.54 33.25 39.22
CA ALA A 543 -18.03 32.73 40.50
C ALA A 543 -17.20 33.23 41.70
N GLY A 544 -15.88 33.43 41.52
CA GLY A 544 -15.00 34.01 42.54
C GLY A 544 -15.28 35.49 42.82
N GLY A 545 -15.60 36.26 41.77
CA GLY A 545 -15.98 37.68 41.89
C GLY A 545 -17.29 37.89 42.63
N TRP A 546 -18.26 36.98 42.48
CA TRP A 546 -19.59 37.15 43.09
C TRP A 546 -19.60 36.84 44.60
N ARG A 547 -18.70 35.96 45.08
CA ARG A 547 -18.57 35.64 46.51
C ARG A 547 -17.92 36.74 47.34
N SER A 548 -17.12 37.63 46.74
CA SER A 548 -16.45 38.71 47.47
C SER A 548 -17.36 39.90 47.79
N GLN A 549 -18.51 40.04 47.12
CA GLN A 549 -19.37 41.23 47.26
C GLN A 549 -20.58 41.01 48.19
N SER A 550 -20.89 39.77 48.57
CA SER A 550 -22.00 39.44 49.48
C SER A 550 -21.63 39.38 50.97
N GLN A 551 -20.34 39.49 51.32
CA GLN A 551 -19.87 39.30 52.71
C GLN A 551 -19.69 40.60 53.52
N GLN A 552 -20.17 41.74 53.00
CA GLN A 552 -20.13 43.05 53.69
C GLN A 552 -21.51 43.61 54.08
N ARG A 553 -22.60 42.89 53.85
CA ARG A 553 -23.93 43.22 54.38
C ARG A 553 -24.48 42.02 55.13
N GLU A 554 -24.38 42.07 56.47
CA GLU A 554 -25.23 41.39 57.48
C GLU A 554 -24.41 40.87 58.68
N THR A 555 -24.01 41.78 59.56
CA THR A 555 -23.79 41.46 60.99
C THR A 555 -24.19 42.66 61.86
N ILE A 556 -25.48 42.78 62.17
CA ILE A 556 -25.93 43.39 63.43
C ILE A 556 -26.85 42.37 64.08
N SER A 557 -26.26 41.60 65.02
CA SER A 557 -26.96 40.66 65.87
C SER A 557 -27.48 41.40 67.10
N ALA A 558 -28.75 41.17 67.45
CA ALA A 558 -29.27 41.41 68.80
C ALA A 558 -30.17 40.23 69.17
N SER A 559 -29.72 39.39 70.10
CA SER A 559 -30.60 38.79 71.11
C SER A 559 -29.76 38.04 72.16
N SER A 560 -30.05 38.35 73.42
CA SER A 560 -29.57 37.63 74.59
C SER A 560 -30.79 37.07 75.35
N LYS A 561 -30.55 35.95 76.04
CA LYS A 561 -31.33 35.35 77.15
C LYS A 561 -32.16 34.09 76.83
N SER A 562 -31.50 32.96 77.07
CA SER A 562 -31.83 31.89 78.05
C SER A 562 -33.28 31.69 78.51
N LEU A 563 -33.75 30.44 78.44
CA LEU A 563 -34.45 29.76 79.53
C LEU A 563 -34.18 28.24 79.53
N TRP A 564 -34.24 27.66 80.72
CA TRP A 564 -33.72 26.39 81.22
C TRP A 564 -34.48 25.11 80.79
N VAL A 565 -33.76 23.98 80.70
CA VAL A 565 -33.70 22.94 81.75
C VAL A 565 -32.23 22.62 82.01
#